data_AF-A0A3S1BPB8-F1
#
_entry.id   AF-A0A3S1BPB8-F1
#
_cell.length_a   1.000
_cell.length_b   1.000
_cell.length_c   1.000
_cell.angle_alpha   90.00
_cell.angle_beta   90.00
_cell.angle_gamma   90.00
#
_symmetry.space_group_name_H-M   'P 1'
#
loop_
_entity.id
_entity.type
_entity.pdbx_description
1 polymer ?
#
loop_
_entity_poly.entity_id
_entity_poly.type
_entity_poly.pdbx_seq_one_letter_code
_entity_poly.pdbx_strand_id
1 'polypeptide(L)'
;MDVPKISEVANDDSLLEAAESAFMAQGPQPLIKDTGPRKSSNHWPSDEQPQLASQAEDMASLLLSNSSGSAISERLQRFAKDVGNLEGRASKYQSTIQRLQVQLQNLTEVGSGQLVAQLREEIRRLREENETLHSAVKSNTLKQKIPASQVPGEPGWVTVNNLMENNTETMSMMLYPDSPLMKRIDELQNINAKLFQANKDWHTKWEQLRQSKQAEKEDLAKSLEAANEEIQKLRAEIVSLQSKAKEEKDKVGNSRHKEKDAQIGLLKEQLTVFMQDFEKEKREKKLFQEKFQKKDKEYERLRIEHDKRVNALQTEVRLGEEKLKANKKDIRGLQFRVAELMDEVKEQKQRGHNATSRAASTSATIASATAASATTESATTASAKQPFIAQHQQGTSPSSSTSSQVYPSSTGSSLAKLYGSQFGIGHRQGPEELPGAWTCPDCTYINYPDRTVCDICGYKKTFDDLTGFSDVGELHSRGPSIFGQGLTLPDSVSEVEIDSSMDSTISFLQIK
;
A
#
# COMPACT_ATOMS: atom_id res chain seq x y z
N MET A 1 32.85 -27.92 54.54
CA MET A 1 31.60 -28.65 54.21
C MET A 1 31.04 -28.06 52.93
N ASP A 2 31.41 -28.74 51.85
CA ASP A 2 30.59 -29.13 50.70
C ASP A 2 29.80 -28.10 49.89
N VAL A 3 30.39 -27.85 48.72
CA VAL A 3 29.79 -27.53 47.42
C VAL A 3 28.72 -28.54 47.03
N PRO A 4 27.70 -28.14 46.26
CA PRO A 4 27.21 -29.00 45.20
C PRO A 4 27.33 -28.36 43.82
N LYS A 5 27.92 -29.16 42.93
CA LYS A 5 27.94 -29.03 41.47
C LYS A 5 26.53 -29.21 40.92
N ILE A 6 26.14 -28.38 39.95
CA ILE A 6 25.12 -28.75 38.97
C ILE A 6 25.72 -28.50 37.59
N SER A 7 26.01 -29.61 36.92
CA SER A 7 26.31 -29.71 35.50
C SER A 7 25.02 -30.10 34.80
N GLU A 8 24.57 -29.32 33.83
CA GLU A 8 23.69 -29.84 32.78
C GLU A 8 23.94 -29.07 31.48
N VAL A 9 24.53 -29.81 30.54
CA VAL A 9 24.78 -29.43 29.16
C VAL A 9 23.51 -29.76 28.40
N ALA A 10 22.81 -28.75 27.88
CA ALA A 10 21.71 -28.94 26.95
C ALA A 10 22.27 -28.97 25.52
N ASN A 11 21.95 -30.04 24.80
CA ASN A 11 22.35 -30.31 23.43
C ASN A 11 21.65 -29.37 22.44
N ASP A 12 22.43 -28.85 21.49
CA ASP A 12 22.03 -27.84 20.50
C ASP A 12 21.75 -28.45 19.10
N ASP A 13 21.27 -29.70 19.06
CA ASP A 13 21.06 -30.45 17.79
C ASP A 13 19.58 -30.49 17.31
N SER A 14 18.66 -29.83 18.00
CA SER A 14 17.22 -29.86 17.64
C SER A 14 16.76 -28.70 16.73
N LEU A 15 17.64 -27.79 16.33
CA LEU A 15 17.28 -26.60 15.54
C LEU A 15 17.52 -26.74 14.03
N LEU A 16 18.19 -27.79 13.55
CA LEU A 16 18.40 -28.01 12.11
C LEU A 16 17.24 -28.76 11.43
N GLU A 17 16.54 -29.67 12.11
CA GLU A 17 15.42 -30.43 11.49
C GLU A 17 14.14 -29.59 11.29
N ALA A 18 14.00 -28.47 12.00
CA ALA A 18 12.86 -27.56 11.82
C ALA A 18 12.97 -26.67 10.56
N ALA A 19 14.18 -26.49 10.02
CA ALA A 19 14.40 -25.64 8.84
C ALA A 19 14.13 -26.37 7.51
N GLU A 20 14.28 -27.71 7.45
CA GLU A 20 14.04 -28.48 6.22
C GLU A 20 12.55 -28.81 5.98
N SER A 21 11.72 -28.87 7.03
CA SER A 21 10.27 -29.11 6.86
C SER A 21 9.48 -27.89 6.36
N ALA A 22 10.04 -26.68 6.41
CA ALA A 22 9.36 -25.48 5.93
C ALA A 22 9.51 -25.25 4.40
N PHE A 23 10.38 -25.99 3.71
CA PHE A 23 10.67 -25.78 2.29
C PHE A 23 9.83 -26.64 1.34
N MET A 24 9.11 -27.65 1.83
CA MET A 24 8.33 -28.60 1.01
C MET A 24 6.83 -28.27 0.91
N ALA A 25 6.35 -27.15 1.46
CA ALA A 25 4.92 -26.82 1.55
C ALA A 25 4.46 -25.63 0.68
N GLN A 26 5.06 -25.41 -0.49
CA GLN A 26 4.50 -24.48 -1.48
C GLN A 26 3.86 -25.26 -2.62
N GLY A 27 2.53 -25.31 -2.60
CA GLY A 27 1.70 -25.86 -3.67
C GLY A 27 1.82 -25.05 -4.98
N PRO A 28 1.32 -25.62 -6.10
CA PRO A 28 1.51 -25.05 -7.43
C PRO A 28 0.78 -23.72 -7.58
N GLN A 29 1.53 -22.66 -7.91
CA GLN A 29 1.00 -21.35 -8.31
C GLN A 29 0.29 -21.45 -9.67
N PRO A 30 -0.83 -20.73 -9.88
CA PRO A 30 -1.58 -20.80 -11.12
C PRO A 30 -0.86 -20.08 -12.27
N LEU A 31 -0.88 -20.75 -13.42
CA LEU A 31 -0.41 -20.28 -14.73
C LEU A 31 -1.06 -18.92 -15.09
N ILE A 32 -0.28 -17.84 -15.03
CA ILE A 32 -0.68 -16.55 -15.61
C ILE A 32 -0.36 -16.61 -17.11
N LYS A 33 -1.40 -16.35 -17.91
CA LYS A 33 -1.41 -16.39 -19.37
C LYS A 33 -0.43 -15.39 -19.97
N ASP A 34 0.34 -15.91 -20.93
CA ASP A 34 1.11 -15.19 -21.94
C ASP A 34 0.39 -13.96 -22.48
N THR A 35 1.06 -12.81 -22.41
CA THR A 35 0.87 -11.71 -23.36
C THR A 35 2.18 -11.51 -24.10
N GLY A 36 2.09 -11.49 -25.43
CA GLY A 36 3.17 -11.90 -26.33
C GLY A 36 4.39 -10.97 -26.42
N PRO A 37 5.43 -11.40 -27.16
CA PRO A 37 6.70 -10.70 -27.19
C PRO A 37 6.61 -9.44 -28.08
N ARG A 38 6.89 -8.28 -27.48
CA ARG A 38 7.26 -7.07 -28.23
C ARG A 38 8.67 -7.28 -28.80
N LYS A 39 8.74 -7.48 -30.12
CA LYS A 39 9.99 -7.38 -30.88
C LYS A 39 10.48 -5.93 -30.85
N SER A 40 11.45 -5.61 -30.00
CA SER A 40 12.30 -4.43 -30.19
C SER A 40 13.53 -4.86 -31.00
N SER A 41 13.56 -4.52 -32.29
CA SER A 41 14.76 -4.68 -33.11
C SER A 41 15.79 -3.62 -32.72
N ASN A 42 16.64 -3.94 -31.75
CA ASN A 42 17.90 -3.23 -31.58
C ASN A 42 18.90 -3.81 -32.57
N HIS A 43 18.91 -3.25 -33.78
CA HIS A 43 19.96 -3.45 -34.76
C HIS A 43 21.18 -2.66 -34.28
N TRP A 44 22.14 -3.36 -33.68
CA TRP A 44 23.45 -2.79 -33.34
C TRP A 44 24.27 -2.67 -34.63
N PRO A 45 25.05 -1.57 -34.81
CA PRO A 45 25.95 -1.46 -35.94
C PRO A 45 27.02 -2.54 -35.82
N SER A 46 27.23 -3.30 -36.89
CA SER A 46 28.37 -4.21 -36.99
C SER A 46 29.67 -3.43 -36.79
N ASP A 47 30.50 -3.95 -35.88
CA ASP A 47 31.87 -3.53 -35.63
C ASP A 47 32.72 -3.67 -36.90
N GLU A 48 32.84 -2.60 -37.69
CA GLU A 48 33.96 -2.40 -38.60
C GLU A 48 35.16 -1.87 -37.79
N GLN A 49 35.75 -2.73 -36.96
CA GLN A 49 37.11 -2.53 -36.49
C GLN A 49 38.07 -3.09 -37.56
N PRO A 50 39.09 -2.34 -38.02
CA PRO A 50 40.07 -2.87 -38.94
C PRO A 50 40.84 -4.00 -38.25
N GLN A 51 40.60 -5.24 -38.67
CA GLN A 51 41.29 -6.40 -38.12
C GLN A 51 42.74 -6.37 -38.61
N LEU A 52 43.67 -6.04 -37.70
CA LEU A 52 45.11 -6.17 -37.93
C LEU A 52 45.48 -7.57 -38.45
N ALA A 53 44.73 -8.61 -38.07
CA ALA A 53 44.78 -9.94 -38.65
C ALA A 53 44.56 -9.98 -40.18
N SER A 54 43.54 -9.29 -40.71
CA SER A 54 43.28 -9.29 -42.16
C SER A 54 44.36 -8.52 -42.92
N GLN A 55 44.85 -7.41 -42.36
CA GLN A 55 46.01 -6.69 -42.91
C GLN A 55 47.29 -7.52 -42.86
N ALA A 56 47.50 -8.30 -41.80
CA ALA A 56 48.66 -9.20 -41.67
C ALA A 56 48.57 -10.38 -42.65
N GLU A 57 47.39 -10.93 -42.89
CA GLU A 57 47.15 -11.98 -43.91
C GLU A 57 47.32 -11.44 -45.34
N ASP A 58 46.83 -10.23 -45.62
CA ASP A 58 47.01 -9.57 -46.92
C ASP A 58 48.49 -9.26 -47.19
N MET A 59 49.22 -8.75 -46.19
CA MET A 59 50.66 -8.53 -46.30
C MET A 59 51.46 -9.84 -46.45
N ALA A 60 51.08 -10.90 -45.73
CA ALA A 60 51.71 -12.21 -45.88
C ALA A 60 51.46 -12.80 -47.28
N SER A 61 50.25 -12.63 -47.82
CA SER A 61 49.88 -13.07 -49.17
C SER A 61 50.66 -12.32 -50.25
N LEU A 62 50.90 -11.01 -50.07
CA LEU A 62 51.76 -10.20 -50.94
C LEU A 62 53.22 -10.68 -50.92
N LEU A 63 53.77 -11.03 -49.75
CA LEU A 63 55.15 -11.53 -49.62
C LEU A 63 55.34 -12.94 -50.21
N LEU A 64 54.30 -13.78 -50.16
CA LEU A 64 54.29 -15.13 -50.73
C LEU A 64 54.25 -15.12 -52.27
N SER A 65 53.66 -14.08 -52.89
CA SER A 65 53.60 -13.96 -54.35
C SER A 65 54.96 -13.72 -55.01
N ASN A 66 55.97 -13.27 -54.25
CA ASN A 66 57.28 -12.84 -54.78
C ASN A 66 58.50 -13.58 -54.23
N SER A 67 58.35 -14.51 -53.28
CA SER A 67 59.51 -15.24 -52.72
C SER A 67 59.22 -16.73 -52.53
N SER A 68 59.67 -17.54 -53.48
CA SER A 68 59.59 -19.00 -53.38
C SER A 68 60.67 -19.52 -52.41
N GLY A 69 60.26 -19.91 -51.20
CA GLY A 69 61.00 -20.88 -50.37
C GLY A 69 62.11 -20.33 -49.45
N SER A 70 62.06 -19.07 -49.06
CA SER A 70 62.97 -18.53 -48.04
C SER A 70 62.50 -18.92 -46.63
N ALA A 71 63.42 -19.40 -45.78
CA ALA A 71 63.16 -19.69 -44.35
C ALA A 71 62.62 -18.47 -43.57
N ILE A 72 62.77 -17.26 -44.11
CA ILE A 72 62.21 -16.02 -43.55
C ILE A 72 60.69 -15.96 -43.79
N SER A 73 60.22 -16.41 -44.96
CA SER A 73 58.78 -16.46 -45.28
C SER A 73 58.05 -17.41 -44.34
N GLU A 74 58.64 -18.56 -44.00
CA GLU A 74 58.03 -19.51 -43.06
C GLU A 74 57.96 -18.95 -41.63
N ARG A 75 58.99 -18.21 -41.19
CA ARG A 75 58.98 -17.53 -39.88
C ARG A 75 57.93 -16.42 -39.79
N LEU A 76 57.79 -15.62 -40.85
CA LEU A 76 56.76 -14.57 -40.93
C LEU A 76 55.35 -15.18 -40.94
N GLN A 77 55.16 -16.30 -41.64
CA GLN A 77 53.87 -16.99 -41.67
C GLN A 77 53.49 -17.59 -40.31
N ARG A 78 54.44 -18.19 -39.58
CA ARG A 78 54.20 -18.65 -38.19
C ARG A 78 53.87 -17.48 -37.26
N PHE A 79 54.61 -16.37 -37.38
CA PHE A 79 54.34 -15.17 -36.58
C PHE A 79 52.95 -14.58 -36.85
N ALA A 80 52.57 -14.43 -38.12
CA ALA A 80 51.24 -13.93 -38.49
C ALA A 80 50.13 -14.83 -37.94
N LYS A 81 50.31 -16.17 -38.03
CA LYS A 81 49.39 -17.15 -37.45
C LYS A 81 49.29 -17.05 -35.93
N ASP A 82 50.41 -16.87 -35.24
CA ASP A 82 50.45 -16.74 -33.77
C ASP A 82 49.80 -15.42 -33.30
N VAL A 83 50.03 -14.31 -34.01
CA VAL A 83 49.37 -13.03 -33.74
C VAL A 83 47.86 -13.15 -33.98
N GLY A 84 47.43 -13.73 -35.10
CA GLY A 84 46.01 -13.95 -35.38
C GLY A 84 45.31 -14.83 -34.33
N ASN A 85 45.99 -15.87 -33.83
CA ASN A 85 45.46 -16.70 -32.74
C ASN A 85 45.32 -15.92 -31.42
N LEU A 86 46.27 -15.03 -31.10
CA LEU A 86 46.21 -14.20 -29.89
C LEU A 86 45.09 -13.15 -29.99
N GLU A 87 44.92 -12.53 -31.15
CA GLU A 87 43.83 -11.57 -31.41
C GLU A 87 42.46 -12.26 -31.35
N GLY A 88 42.33 -13.45 -31.94
CA GLY A 88 41.10 -14.25 -31.86
C GLY A 88 40.73 -14.61 -30.43
N ARG A 89 41.71 -14.93 -29.58
CA ARG A 89 41.48 -15.16 -28.14
C ARG A 89 41.05 -13.88 -27.42
N ALA A 90 41.73 -12.75 -27.67
CA ALA A 90 41.39 -11.46 -27.05
C ALA A 90 39.95 -11.04 -27.40
N SER A 91 39.56 -11.15 -28.67
CA SER A 91 38.19 -10.89 -29.13
C SER A 91 37.16 -11.80 -28.44
N LYS A 92 37.47 -13.10 -28.26
CA LYS A 92 36.61 -14.03 -27.52
C LYS A 92 36.43 -13.61 -26.06
N TYR A 93 37.48 -13.18 -25.37
CA TYR A 93 37.38 -12.65 -24.00
C TYR A 93 36.50 -11.41 -23.94
N GLN A 94 36.69 -10.47 -24.87
CA GLN A 94 35.89 -9.24 -24.94
C GLN A 94 34.40 -9.53 -25.13
N SER A 95 34.04 -10.44 -26.04
CA SER A 95 32.63 -10.86 -26.22
C SER A 95 32.03 -11.56 -25.00
N THR A 96 32.86 -12.25 -24.21
CA THR A 96 32.43 -12.95 -23.00
C THR A 96 32.20 -11.95 -21.87
N ILE A 97 33.11 -11.00 -21.71
CA ILE A 97 32.97 -9.88 -20.75
C ILE A 97 31.68 -9.10 -21.03
N GLN A 98 31.41 -8.74 -22.29
CA GLN A 98 30.18 -8.04 -22.66
C GLN A 98 28.91 -8.83 -22.29
N ARG A 99 28.88 -10.14 -22.57
CA ARG A 99 27.74 -11.00 -22.19
C ARG A 99 27.53 -11.06 -20.67
N LEU A 100 28.61 -11.23 -19.90
CA LEU A 100 28.53 -11.26 -18.44
C LEU A 100 28.11 -9.91 -17.86
N GLN A 101 28.51 -8.79 -18.48
CA GLN A 101 28.07 -7.45 -18.06
C GLN A 101 26.56 -7.26 -18.23
N VAL A 102 25.97 -7.75 -19.32
CA VAL A 102 24.52 -7.72 -19.53
C VAL A 102 23.81 -8.61 -18.49
N GLN A 103 24.34 -9.81 -18.21
CA GLN A 103 23.80 -10.67 -17.16
C GLN A 103 23.86 -10.01 -15.77
N LEU A 104 24.95 -9.31 -15.47
CA LEU A 104 25.13 -8.57 -14.22
C LEU A 104 24.07 -7.48 -14.06
N GLN A 105 23.78 -6.70 -15.13
CA GLN A 105 22.74 -5.67 -15.12
C GLN A 105 21.36 -6.26 -14.80
N ASN A 106 21.00 -7.35 -15.46
CA ASN A 106 19.71 -8.01 -15.23
C ASN A 106 19.59 -8.58 -13.80
N LEU A 107 20.68 -9.12 -13.24
CA LEU A 107 20.66 -9.71 -11.90
C LEU A 107 20.73 -8.68 -10.77
N THR A 108 21.30 -7.51 -11.01
CA THR A 108 21.27 -6.42 -10.03
C THR A 108 19.86 -5.91 -9.75
N GLU A 109 18.93 -6.07 -10.69
CA GLU A 109 17.52 -5.71 -10.51
C GLU A 109 16.75 -6.74 -9.66
N VAL A 110 17.18 -8.01 -9.66
CA VAL A 110 16.48 -9.11 -8.99
C VAL A 110 17.00 -9.37 -7.56
N GLY A 111 18.09 -8.72 -7.15
CA GLY A 111 18.54 -8.71 -5.75
C GLY A 111 19.35 -9.95 -5.29
N SER A 112 19.89 -10.76 -6.21
CA SER A 112 20.70 -11.94 -5.87
C SER A 112 22.16 -11.56 -5.53
N GLY A 113 22.42 -11.11 -4.30
CA GLY A 113 23.74 -10.58 -3.89
C GLY A 113 24.95 -11.51 -4.12
N GLN A 114 24.78 -12.82 -3.88
CA GLN A 114 25.88 -13.79 -4.03
C GLN A 114 26.27 -14.04 -5.50
N LEU A 115 25.28 -14.18 -6.39
CA LEU A 115 25.52 -14.40 -7.82
C LEU A 115 26.11 -13.15 -8.49
N VAL A 116 25.66 -11.96 -8.06
CA VAL A 116 26.21 -10.67 -8.50
C VAL A 116 27.69 -10.55 -8.12
N ALA A 117 28.08 -10.99 -6.92
CA ALA A 117 29.47 -11.00 -6.49
C ALA A 117 30.33 -11.96 -7.34
N GLN A 118 29.83 -13.17 -7.62
CA GLN A 118 30.52 -14.15 -8.48
C GLN A 118 30.72 -13.63 -9.91
N LEU A 119 29.69 -13.03 -10.51
CA LEU A 119 29.80 -12.46 -11.86
C LEU A 119 30.77 -11.30 -11.95
N ARG A 120 30.83 -10.43 -10.92
CA ARG A 120 31.81 -9.34 -10.88
C ARG A 120 33.24 -9.86 -10.82
N GLU A 121 33.47 -10.90 -10.03
CA GLU A 121 34.78 -11.53 -9.90
C GLU A 121 35.21 -12.21 -11.20
N GLU A 122 34.29 -12.90 -11.87
CA GLU A 122 34.55 -13.53 -13.17
C GLU A 122 34.87 -12.49 -14.26
N ILE A 123 34.12 -11.38 -14.32
CA ILE A 123 34.41 -10.27 -15.24
C ILE A 123 35.80 -9.67 -14.96
N ARG A 124 36.17 -9.51 -13.67
CA ARG A 124 37.49 -9.01 -13.27
C ARG A 124 38.60 -9.93 -13.79
N ARG A 125 38.48 -11.25 -13.55
CA ARG A 125 39.45 -12.25 -14.02
C ARG A 125 39.62 -12.21 -15.55
N LEU A 126 38.53 -12.19 -16.30
CA LEU A 126 38.59 -12.18 -17.76
C LEU A 126 39.23 -10.90 -18.32
N ARG A 127 39.09 -9.76 -17.63
CA ARG A 127 39.76 -8.51 -18.01
C ARG A 127 41.27 -8.60 -17.80
N GLU A 128 41.72 -9.16 -16.68
CA GLU A 128 43.15 -9.35 -16.39
C GLU A 128 43.80 -10.31 -17.40
N GLU A 129 43.11 -11.40 -17.75
CA GLU A 129 43.57 -12.32 -18.81
C GLU A 129 43.65 -11.63 -20.18
N ASN A 130 42.64 -10.82 -20.52
CA ASN A 130 42.63 -10.09 -21.80
C ASN A 130 43.74 -9.02 -21.87
N GLU A 131 43.97 -8.30 -20.78
CA GLU A 131 45.06 -7.31 -20.68
C GLU A 131 46.44 -7.97 -20.79
N THR A 132 46.60 -9.16 -20.20
CA THR A 132 47.81 -9.97 -20.34
C THR A 132 48.03 -10.39 -21.80
N LEU A 133 46.97 -10.80 -22.51
CA LEU A 133 47.05 -11.14 -23.94
C LEU A 133 47.40 -9.92 -24.81
N HIS A 134 46.79 -8.76 -24.56
CA HIS A 134 47.14 -7.53 -25.28
C HIS A 134 48.59 -7.11 -25.03
N SER A 135 49.07 -7.27 -23.79
CA SER A 135 50.48 -7.02 -23.44
C SER A 135 51.43 -8.02 -24.13
N ALA A 136 51.03 -9.28 -24.25
CA ALA A 136 51.79 -10.30 -24.99
C ALA A 136 51.88 -9.96 -26.48
N VAL A 137 50.76 -9.59 -27.12
CA VAL A 137 50.73 -9.14 -28.52
C VAL A 137 51.65 -7.96 -28.73
N LYS A 138 51.55 -6.92 -27.89
CA LYS A 138 52.35 -5.70 -27.95
C LYS A 138 53.84 -5.94 -27.72
N SER A 139 54.19 -6.80 -26.76
CA SER A 139 55.59 -7.14 -26.46
C SER A 139 56.23 -8.00 -27.55
N ASN A 140 55.47 -8.89 -28.19
CA ASN A 140 55.94 -9.67 -29.33
C ASN A 140 56.16 -8.80 -30.59
N THR A 141 55.37 -7.75 -30.78
CA THR A 141 55.63 -6.76 -31.85
C THR A 141 56.90 -5.94 -31.58
N LEU A 142 57.18 -5.61 -30.30
CA LEU A 142 58.35 -4.80 -29.91
C LEU A 142 59.67 -5.58 -29.85
N LYS A 143 59.65 -6.88 -29.57
CA LYS A 143 60.87 -7.72 -29.45
C LYS A 143 61.42 -8.20 -30.79
N GLN A 144 60.70 -8.07 -31.91
CA GLN A 144 61.23 -8.32 -33.26
C GLN A 144 61.95 -7.11 -33.87
N LYS A 145 62.56 -6.26 -33.04
CA LYS A 145 63.58 -5.32 -33.51
C LYS A 145 64.78 -6.15 -33.93
N ILE A 146 64.89 -6.44 -35.23
CA ILE A 146 65.97 -7.22 -35.85
C ILE A 146 67.29 -6.70 -35.26
N PRO A 147 68.11 -7.56 -34.61
CA PRO A 147 69.39 -7.12 -34.07
C PRO A 147 70.22 -6.56 -35.22
N ALA A 148 70.53 -5.26 -35.16
CA ALA A 148 71.36 -4.56 -36.14
C ALA A 148 72.84 -4.97 -36.06
N SER A 149 73.17 -6.16 -35.53
CA SER A 149 74.53 -6.66 -35.45
C SER A 149 74.65 -7.97 -36.22
N GLN A 150 75.71 -8.05 -37.03
CA GLN A 150 76.08 -9.14 -37.94
C GLN A 150 75.51 -9.06 -39.36
N VAL A 151 75.76 -7.95 -40.04
CA VAL A 151 76.18 -8.01 -41.45
C VAL A 151 77.67 -7.64 -41.49
N PRO A 152 78.59 -8.62 -41.46
CA PRO A 152 79.99 -8.37 -41.80
C PRO A 152 80.09 -8.32 -43.33
N GLY A 153 80.25 -7.11 -43.85
CA GLY A 153 80.41 -6.86 -45.29
C GLY A 153 79.63 -5.64 -45.72
N GLU A 154 80.22 -4.45 -45.54
CA GLU A 154 79.81 -3.27 -46.29
C GLU A 154 79.80 -3.62 -47.79
N PRO A 155 78.69 -3.45 -48.52
CA PRO A 155 78.80 -3.22 -49.94
C PRO A 155 79.49 -1.87 -50.07
N GLY A 156 80.80 -1.92 -50.34
CA GLY A 156 81.58 -0.75 -50.69
C GLY A 156 80.86 -0.06 -51.84
N TRP A 157 80.18 1.04 -51.53
CA TRP A 157 79.80 2.03 -52.52
C TRP A 157 81.13 2.62 -53.01
N VAL A 158 81.72 1.95 -54.00
CA VAL A 158 82.83 2.46 -54.78
C VAL A 158 82.33 3.77 -55.38
N THR A 159 82.75 4.89 -54.79
CA THR A 159 82.60 6.22 -55.35
C THR A 159 83.28 6.23 -56.71
N VAL A 160 82.49 6.13 -57.77
CA VAL A 160 82.90 6.24 -59.18
C VAL A 160 83.50 7.62 -59.51
N ASN A 161 83.50 8.56 -58.56
CA ASN A 161 84.05 9.90 -58.76
C ASN A 161 85.58 9.95 -58.93
N ASN A 162 86.34 8.93 -58.52
CA ASN A 162 87.81 8.97 -58.63
C ASN A 162 88.40 8.41 -59.94
N LEU A 163 87.56 7.98 -60.90
CA LEU A 163 88.04 7.40 -62.18
C LEU A 163 87.87 8.34 -63.39
N MET A 164 87.29 9.53 -63.20
CA MET A 164 87.05 10.49 -64.29
C MET A 164 88.00 11.71 -64.28
N GLU A 165 88.78 11.93 -63.22
CA GLU A 165 89.65 13.12 -63.12
C GLU A 165 90.97 13.02 -63.90
N ASN A 166 91.37 11.84 -64.38
CA ASN A 166 92.65 11.64 -65.08
C ASN A 166 92.55 11.43 -66.60
N ASN A 167 91.40 11.73 -67.25
CA ASN A 167 91.22 11.46 -68.68
C ASN A 167 90.48 12.57 -69.46
N THR A 168 90.57 13.82 -69.00
CA THR A 168 89.88 14.97 -69.63
C THR A 168 90.60 15.59 -70.83
N GLU A 169 91.87 15.26 -71.09
CA GLU A 169 92.62 15.90 -72.20
C GLU A 169 92.41 15.24 -73.57
N THR A 170 91.90 14.00 -73.66
CA THR A 170 91.79 13.27 -74.95
C THR A 170 90.38 13.13 -75.51
N MET A 171 89.34 13.59 -74.80
CA MET A 171 87.93 13.48 -75.24
C MET A 171 87.27 14.81 -75.66
N SER A 172 88.07 15.88 -75.80
CA SER A 172 87.57 17.22 -76.14
C SER A 172 87.34 17.45 -77.66
N MET A 173 87.64 16.47 -78.52
CA MET A 173 87.67 16.68 -79.97
C MET A 173 86.56 16.01 -80.80
N MET A 174 85.55 15.37 -80.18
CA MET A 174 84.44 14.72 -80.91
C MET A 174 83.07 14.85 -80.24
N LEU A 175 82.74 16.00 -79.66
CA LEU A 175 81.37 16.28 -79.21
C LEU A 175 80.81 17.43 -80.04
N TYR A 176 80.18 17.09 -81.16
CA TYR A 176 79.31 18.03 -81.87
C TYR A 176 78.14 18.35 -80.92
N PRO A 177 77.91 19.63 -80.58
CA PRO A 177 76.85 20.03 -79.64
C PRO A 177 75.45 19.63 -80.11
N ASP A 178 75.27 19.37 -81.41
CA ASP A 178 74.01 18.92 -82.01
C ASP A 178 73.87 17.39 -82.15
N SER A 179 74.78 16.61 -81.58
CA SER A 179 74.63 15.15 -81.57
C SER A 179 73.33 14.75 -80.85
N PRO A 180 72.51 13.83 -81.42
CA PRO A 180 71.33 13.30 -80.74
C PRO A 180 71.60 12.79 -79.32
N LEU A 181 72.84 12.34 -79.06
CA LEU A 181 73.28 11.93 -77.74
C LEU A 181 73.34 13.09 -76.73
N MET A 182 73.85 14.27 -77.12
CA MET A 182 73.92 15.44 -76.24
C MET A 182 72.53 15.96 -75.87
N LYS A 183 71.61 16.01 -76.85
CA LYS A 183 70.19 16.34 -76.60
C LYS A 183 69.57 15.38 -75.59
N ARG A 184 69.90 14.08 -75.66
CA ARG A 184 69.41 13.09 -74.72
C ARG A 184 70.00 13.26 -73.31
N ILE A 185 71.27 13.64 -73.21
CA ILE A 185 71.92 13.95 -71.92
C ILE A 185 71.25 15.17 -71.28
N ASP A 186 71.01 16.24 -72.04
CA ASP A 186 70.33 17.44 -71.54
C ASP A 186 68.89 17.15 -71.09
N GLU A 187 68.15 16.33 -71.84
CA GLU A 187 66.83 15.84 -71.44
C GLU A 187 66.87 15.08 -70.11
N LEU A 188 67.84 14.16 -69.94
CA LEU A 188 68.00 13.39 -68.70
C LEU A 188 68.40 14.28 -67.52
N GLN A 189 69.27 15.26 -67.73
CA GLN A 189 69.63 16.25 -66.71
C GLN A 189 68.42 17.09 -66.29
N ASN A 190 67.60 17.53 -67.24
CA ASN A 190 66.36 18.26 -66.96
C ASN A 190 65.35 17.39 -66.20
N ILE A 191 65.17 16.12 -66.59
CA ILE A 191 64.32 15.17 -65.86
C ILE A 191 64.85 14.96 -64.44
N ASN A 192 66.16 14.78 -64.26
CA ASN A 192 66.75 14.59 -62.94
C ASN A 192 66.58 15.83 -62.05
N ALA A 193 66.74 17.04 -62.61
CA ALA A 193 66.48 18.29 -61.92
C ALA A 193 65.01 18.41 -61.47
N LYS A 194 64.05 18.02 -62.34
CA LYS A 194 62.62 17.98 -62.00
C LYS A 194 62.30 16.97 -60.90
N LEU A 195 62.89 15.77 -60.96
CA LEU A 195 62.71 14.74 -59.93
C LEU A 195 63.30 15.18 -58.58
N PHE A 196 64.48 15.80 -58.59
CA PHE A 196 65.09 16.35 -57.38
C PHE A 196 64.21 17.44 -56.76
N GLN A 197 63.69 18.37 -57.57
CA GLN A 197 62.78 19.41 -57.09
C GLN A 197 61.48 18.81 -56.55
N ALA A 198 60.88 17.86 -57.25
CA ALA A 198 59.67 17.17 -56.79
C ALA A 198 59.90 16.42 -55.46
N ASN A 199 61.06 15.77 -55.30
CA ASN A 199 61.42 15.09 -54.06
C ASN A 199 61.61 16.09 -52.91
N LYS A 200 62.25 17.23 -53.17
CA LYS A 200 62.40 18.32 -52.20
C LYS A 200 61.05 18.91 -51.77
N ASP A 201 60.15 19.14 -52.72
CA ASP A 201 58.81 19.66 -52.45
C ASP A 201 57.98 18.64 -51.66
N TRP A 202 58.09 17.36 -52.00
CA TRP A 202 57.44 16.27 -51.26
C TRP A 202 57.95 16.17 -49.82
N HIS A 203 59.27 16.20 -49.60
CA HIS A 203 59.86 16.21 -48.26
C HIS A 203 59.40 17.43 -47.44
N THR A 204 59.33 18.61 -48.07
CA THR A 204 58.85 19.83 -47.41
C THR A 204 57.39 19.71 -46.98
N LYS A 205 56.51 19.21 -47.87
CA LYS A 205 55.10 18.96 -47.54
C LYS A 205 54.93 17.90 -46.46
N TRP A 206 55.72 16.84 -46.51
CA TRP A 206 55.69 15.78 -45.50
C TRP A 206 56.10 16.31 -44.12
N GLU A 207 57.16 17.12 -44.05
CA GLU A 207 57.62 17.72 -42.80
C GLU A 207 56.60 18.74 -42.26
N GLN A 208 55.99 19.56 -43.13
CA GLN A 208 54.89 20.45 -42.74
C GLN A 208 53.69 19.67 -42.18
N LEU A 209 53.29 18.58 -42.82
CA LEU A 209 52.20 17.72 -42.35
C LEU A 209 52.54 17.08 -41.00
N ARG A 210 53.78 16.60 -40.84
CA ARG A 210 54.27 16.05 -39.58
C ARG A 210 54.22 17.08 -38.46
N GLN A 211 54.70 18.29 -38.69
CA GLN A 211 54.67 19.38 -37.71
C GLN A 211 53.23 19.81 -37.37
N SER A 212 52.35 19.91 -38.37
CA SER A 212 50.93 20.21 -38.16
C SER A 212 50.25 19.13 -37.29
N LYS A 213 50.51 17.84 -37.57
CA LYS A 213 49.95 16.74 -36.77
C LYS A 213 50.54 16.67 -35.36
N GLN A 214 51.80 17.05 -35.20
CA GLN A 214 52.43 17.14 -33.88
C GLN A 214 51.82 18.28 -33.06
N ALA A 215 51.58 19.45 -33.67
CA ALA A 215 50.90 20.57 -33.01
C ALA A 215 49.45 20.21 -32.61
N GLU A 216 48.69 19.57 -33.50
CA GLU A 216 47.33 19.08 -33.21
C GLU A 216 47.33 18.10 -32.02
N LYS A 217 48.32 17.20 -31.96
CA LYS A 217 48.49 16.27 -30.85
C LYS A 217 48.80 16.98 -29.53
N GLU A 218 49.64 18.01 -29.55
CA GLU A 218 49.98 18.80 -28.37
C GLU A 218 48.79 19.61 -27.85
N ASP A 219 47.97 20.17 -28.74
CA ASP A 219 46.75 20.89 -28.36
C ASP A 219 45.70 19.94 -27.77
N LEU A 220 45.51 18.76 -28.37
CA LEU A 220 44.65 17.72 -27.80
C LEU A 220 45.15 17.25 -26.43
N ALA A 221 46.47 17.13 -26.23
CA ALA A 221 47.04 16.76 -24.94
C ALA A 221 46.76 17.81 -23.86
N LYS A 222 46.90 19.10 -24.18
CA LYS A 222 46.54 20.21 -23.25
C LYS A 222 45.05 20.21 -22.92
N SER A 223 44.18 19.99 -23.93
CA SER A 223 42.74 19.91 -23.71
C SER A 223 42.36 18.72 -22.82
N LEU A 224 43.05 17.58 -22.95
CA LEU A 224 42.85 16.41 -22.11
C LEU A 224 43.29 16.67 -20.66
N GLU A 225 44.40 17.37 -20.46
CA GLU A 225 44.89 17.76 -19.13
C GLU A 225 43.88 18.69 -18.44
N ALA A 226 43.40 19.74 -19.13
CA ALA A 226 42.39 20.65 -18.60
C ALA A 226 41.08 19.93 -18.21
N ALA A 227 40.60 19.00 -19.04
CA ALA A 227 39.41 18.20 -18.73
C ALA A 227 39.63 17.29 -17.50
N ASN A 228 40.84 16.75 -17.31
CA ASN A 228 41.15 15.94 -16.14
C ASN A 228 41.19 16.78 -14.85
N GLU A 229 41.71 18.01 -14.90
CA GLU A 229 41.66 18.94 -13.77
C GLU A 229 40.22 19.28 -13.37
N GLU A 230 39.34 19.52 -14.35
CA GLU A 230 37.91 19.77 -14.11
C GLU A 230 37.23 18.54 -13.46
N ILE A 231 37.51 17.33 -13.95
CA ILE A 231 37.01 16.09 -13.36
C ILE A 231 37.47 15.96 -11.89
N GLN A 232 38.71 16.30 -11.57
CA GLN A 232 39.21 16.25 -10.19
C GLN A 232 38.52 17.28 -9.30
N LYS A 233 38.27 18.50 -9.81
CA LYS A 233 37.51 19.53 -9.10
C LYS A 233 36.08 19.08 -8.77
N LEU A 234 35.38 18.52 -9.76
CA LEU A 234 34.02 18.00 -9.57
C LEU A 234 33.98 16.81 -8.60
N ARG A 235 34.99 15.92 -8.64
CA ARG A 235 35.11 14.82 -7.66
C ARG A 235 35.28 15.35 -6.24
N ALA A 236 36.11 16.37 -6.03
CA ALA A 236 36.29 16.99 -4.72
C ALA A 236 34.99 17.66 -4.22
N GLU A 237 34.25 18.31 -5.11
CA GLU A 237 32.95 18.90 -4.79
C GLU A 237 31.91 17.84 -4.40
N ILE A 238 31.81 16.74 -5.14
CA ILE A 238 30.93 15.62 -4.80
C ILE A 238 31.23 15.07 -3.39
N VAL A 239 32.51 14.88 -3.05
CA VAL A 239 32.91 14.41 -1.71
C VAL A 239 32.51 15.42 -0.62
N SER A 240 32.64 16.72 -0.88
CA SER A 240 32.21 17.77 0.05
C SER A 240 30.69 17.81 0.24
N LEU A 241 29.92 17.64 -0.85
CA LEU A 241 28.46 17.58 -0.78
C LEU A 241 27.97 16.32 -0.05
N GLN A 242 28.64 15.19 -0.26
CA GLN A 242 28.33 13.94 0.45
C GLN A 242 28.58 14.05 1.95
N SER A 243 29.64 14.73 2.39
CA SER A 243 29.89 14.93 3.82
C SER A 243 28.87 15.87 4.47
N LYS A 244 28.49 16.96 3.79
CA LYS A 244 27.40 17.85 4.23
C LYS A 244 26.06 17.12 4.34
N ALA A 245 25.71 16.33 3.32
CA ALA A 245 24.47 15.55 3.33
C ALA A 245 24.44 14.53 4.48
N LYS A 246 25.59 13.92 4.81
CA LYS A 246 25.71 13.04 5.97
C LYS A 246 25.53 13.80 7.29
N GLU A 247 26.16 14.96 7.45
CA GLU A 247 26.01 15.79 8.64
C GLU A 247 24.57 16.27 8.85
N GLU A 248 23.89 16.69 7.78
CA GLU A 248 22.47 17.05 7.84
C GLU A 248 21.59 15.85 8.18
N LYS A 249 21.85 14.68 7.59
CA LYS A 249 21.12 13.44 7.91
C LYS A 249 21.28 13.07 9.38
N ASP A 250 22.49 13.18 9.93
CA ASP A 250 22.77 12.86 11.33
C ASP A 250 22.11 13.87 12.29
N LYS A 251 22.06 15.16 11.92
CA LYS A 251 21.35 16.21 12.69
C LYS A 251 19.83 16.01 12.67
N VAL A 252 19.24 15.82 11.49
CA VAL A 252 17.78 15.70 11.32
C VAL A 252 17.25 14.36 11.87
N GLY A 253 17.99 13.27 11.64
CA GLY A 253 17.61 11.94 12.11
C GLY A 253 17.54 11.85 13.63
N ASN A 254 18.57 12.33 14.33
CA ASN A 254 18.65 12.23 15.79
C ASN A 254 17.64 13.12 16.51
N SER A 255 17.36 14.33 16.00
CA SER A 255 16.38 15.22 16.65
C SER A 255 14.96 14.69 16.53
N ARG A 256 14.57 14.25 15.32
CA ARG A 256 13.20 13.80 15.06
C ARG A 256 12.88 12.46 15.70
N HIS A 257 13.86 11.56 15.82
CA HIS A 257 13.67 10.31 16.56
C HIS A 257 13.52 10.54 18.06
N LYS A 258 14.37 11.39 18.67
CA LYS A 258 14.26 11.71 20.10
C LYS A 258 12.90 12.34 20.45
N GLU A 259 12.37 13.21 19.60
CA GLU A 259 11.05 13.81 19.80
C GLU A 259 9.93 12.76 19.72
N LYS A 260 9.97 11.86 18.72
CA LYS A 260 9.00 10.76 18.62
C LYS A 260 9.08 9.79 19.79
N ASP A 261 10.28 9.47 20.26
CA ASP A 261 10.46 8.59 21.41
C ASP A 261 9.92 9.24 22.69
N ALA A 262 10.09 10.55 22.86
CA ALA A 262 9.48 11.31 23.95
C ALA A 262 7.95 11.31 23.87
N GLN A 263 7.37 11.49 22.68
CA GLN A 263 5.91 11.41 22.47
C GLN A 263 5.37 10.00 22.75
N ILE A 264 6.08 8.94 22.31
CA ILE A 264 5.73 7.55 22.61
C ILE A 264 5.79 7.30 24.12
N GLY A 265 6.80 7.83 24.81
CA GLY A 265 6.91 7.78 26.27
C GLY A 265 5.70 8.39 26.96
N LEU A 266 5.31 9.60 26.56
CA LEU A 266 4.15 10.32 27.11
C LEU A 266 2.84 9.55 26.86
N LEU A 267 2.64 9.01 25.66
CA LEU A 267 1.44 8.22 25.34
C LEU A 267 1.35 6.93 26.16
N LYS A 268 2.48 6.28 26.44
CA LYS A 268 2.51 5.09 27.32
C LYS A 268 2.13 5.43 28.75
N GLU A 269 2.59 6.57 29.26
CA GLU A 269 2.22 7.05 30.59
C GLU A 269 0.73 7.39 30.66
N GLN A 270 0.19 8.11 29.67
CA GLN A 270 -1.24 8.39 29.57
C GLN A 270 -2.08 7.11 29.52
N LEU A 271 -1.69 6.13 28.70
CA LEU A 271 -2.38 4.85 28.61
C LEU A 271 -2.39 4.10 29.95
N THR A 272 -1.29 4.18 30.71
CA THR A 272 -1.19 3.57 32.03
C THR A 272 -2.17 4.20 33.02
N VAL A 273 -2.28 5.53 33.02
CA VAL A 273 -3.25 6.27 33.86
C VAL A 273 -4.68 5.87 33.49
N PHE A 274 -5.01 5.85 32.19
CA PHE A 274 -6.34 5.41 31.71
C PHE A 274 -6.69 3.99 32.17
N MET A 275 -5.74 3.05 32.11
CA MET A 275 -5.96 1.69 32.59
C MET A 275 -6.22 1.63 34.09
N GLN A 276 -5.50 2.42 34.89
CA GLN A 276 -5.70 2.49 36.33
C GLN A 276 -7.07 3.06 36.70
N ASP A 277 -7.49 4.12 36.00
CA ASP A 277 -8.81 4.73 36.18
C ASP A 277 -9.93 3.77 35.79
N PHE A 278 -9.76 3.02 34.69
CA PHE A 278 -10.73 2.01 34.28
C PHE A 278 -10.88 0.87 35.32
N GLU A 279 -9.77 0.37 35.86
CA GLU A 279 -9.82 -0.64 36.92
C GLU A 279 -10.35 -0.08 38.26
N LYS A 280 -10.17 1.22 38.52
CA LYS A 280 -10.80 1.90 39.65
C LYS A 280 -12.32 1.98 39.46
N GLU A 281 -12.79 2.43 38.30
CA GLU A 281 -14.22 2.52 37.97
C GLU A 281 -14.90 1.14 38.07
N LYS A 282 -14.25 0.09 37.56
CA LYS A 282 -14.73 -1.29 37.64
C LYS A 282 -14.89 -1.76 39.10
N ARG A 283 -13.95 -1.41 39.98
CA ARG A 283 -14.05 -1.70 41.43
C ARG A 283 -15.19 -0.92 42.09
N GLU A 284 -15.35 0.36 41.76
CA GLU A 284 -16.43 1.20 42.29
C GLU A 284 -17.81 0.69 41.85
N LYS A 285 -17.94 0.28 40.58
CA LYS A 285 -19.18 -0.34 40.05
C LYS A 285 -19.54 -1.63 40.77
N LYS A 286 -18.56 -2.49 41.06
CA LYS A 286 -18.77 -3.71 41.85
C LYS A 286 -19.25 -3.39 43.27
N LEU A 287 -18.61 -2.42 43.93
CA LEU A 287 -19.00 -1.98 45.27
C LEU A 287 -20.40 -1.36 45.30
N PHE A 288 -20.77 -0.61 44.25
CA PHE A 288 -22.13 -0.09 44.09
C PHE A 288 -23.15 -1.21 43.91
N GLN A 289 -22.85 -2.21 43.08
CA GLN A 289 -23.71 -3.38 42.87
C GLN A 289 -23.92 -4.18 44.16
N GLU A 290 -22.86 -4.39 44.95
CA GLU A 290 -22.96 -5.05 46.26
C GLU A 290 -23.80 -4.25 47.25
N LYS A 291 -23.66 -2.91 47.28
CA LYS A 291 -24.52 -2.02 48.07
C LYS A 291 -25.98 -2.10 47.65
N PHE A 292 -26.25 -2.14 46.34
CA PHE A 292 -27.60 -2.27 45.80
C PHE A 292 -28.23 -3.60 46.19
N GLN A 293 -27.52 -4.72 46.00
CA GLN A 293 -27.98 -6.04 46.44
C GLN A 293 -28.24 -6.11 47.95
N LYS A 294 -27.42 -5.43 48.77
CA LYS A 294 -27.64 -5.35 50.21
C LYS A 294 -28.92 -4.57 50.53
N LYS A 295 -29.17 -3.47 49.83
CA LYS A 295 -30.41 -2.68 49.97
C LYS A 295 -31.64 -3.46 49.51
N ASP A 296 -31.57 -4.19 48.40
CA ASP A 296 -32.67 -5.04 47.94
C ASP A 296 -33.00 -6.14 48.96
N LYS A 297 -31.98 -6.79 49.54
CA LYS A 297 -32.17 -7.77 50.61
C LYS A 297 -32.77 -7.15 51.87
N GLU A 298 -32.42 -5.90 52.19
CA GLU A 298 -33.00 -5.14 53.31
C GLU A 298 -34.47 -4.80 53.04
N TYR A 299 -34.81 -4.31 51.84
CA TYR A 299 -36.19 -4.06 51.42
C TYR A 299 -37.04 -5.33 51.45
N GLU A 300 -36.52 -6.45 50.97
CA GLU A 300 -37.26 -7.72 50.99
C GLU A 300 -37.50 -8.21 52.42
N ARG A 301 -36.53 -8.02 53.33
CA ARG A 301 -36.73 -8.30 54.78
C ARG A 301 -37.85 -7.45 55.37
N LEU A 302 -37.84 -6.14 55.10
CA LEU A 302 -38.88 -5.21 55.57
C LEU A 302 -40.25 -5.54 54.99
N ARG A 303 -40.31 -5.94 53.71
CA ARG A 303 -41.53 -6.40 53.06
C ARG A 303 -42.11 -7.64 53.75
N ILE A 304 -41.28 -8.66 53.99
CA ILE A 304 -41.69 -9.87 54.70
C ILE A 304 -42.19 -9.54 56.12
N GLU A 305 -41.53 -8.62 56.82
CA GLU A 305 -41.95 -8.16 58.15
C GLU A 305 -43.30 -7.43 58.12
N HIS A 306 -43.48 -6.54 57.14
CA HIS A 306 -44.74 -5.85 56.90
C HIS A 306 -45.88 -6.83 56.62
N ASP A 307 -45.67 -7.81 55.73
CA ASP A 307 -46.66 -8.83 55.39
C ASP A 307 -47.03 -9.69 56.61
N LYS A 308 -46.06 -10.04 57.46
CA LYS A 308 -46.32 -10.70 58.75
C LYS A 308 -47.23 -9.84 59.65
N ARG A 309 -46.96 -8.53 59.74
CA ARG A 309 -47.76 -7.61 60.55
C ARG A 309 -49.17 -7.45 59.99
N VAL A 310 -49.32 -7.34 58.67
CA VAL A 310 -50.64 -7.30 58.01
C VAL A 310 -51.42 -8.58 58.28
N ASN A 311 -50.80 -9.75 58.14
CA ASN A 311 -51.45 -11.03 58.42
C ASN A 311 -51.85 -11.20 59.89
N ALA A 312 -51.02 -10.71 60.83
CA ALA A 312 -51.36 -10.69 62.25
C ALA A 312 -52.58 -9.80 62.52
N LEU A 313 -52.60 -8.58 61.99
CA LEU A 313 -53.75 -7.66 62.11
C LEU A 313 -55.02 -8.24 61.46
N GLN A 314 -54.91 -8.87 60.29
CA GLN A 314 -56.04 -9.56 59.64
C GLN A 314 -56.59 -10.68 60.52
N THR A 315 -55.72 -11.42 61.20
CA THR A 315 -56.13 -12.47 62.14
C THR A 315 -56.86 -11.90 63.35
N GLU A 316 -56.37 -10.79 63.92
CA GLU A 316 -57.02 -10.09 65.03
C GLU A 316 -58.40 -9.53 64.62
N VAL A 317 -58.50 -8.93 63.43
CA VAL A 317 -59.78 -8.46 62.88
C VAL A 317 -60.76 -9.61 62.75
N ARG A 318 -60.34 -10.75 62.19
CA ARG A 318 -61.18 -11.95 62.06
C ARG A 318 -61.68 -12.46 63.41
N LEU A 319 -60.80 -12.53 64.41
CA LEU A 319 -61.17 -12.89 65.79
C LEU A 319 -62.14 -11.88 66.40
N GLY A 320 -61.97 -10.58 66.13
CA GLY A 320 -62.88 -9.52 66.53
C GLY A 320 -64.27 -9.67 65.90
N GLU A 321 -64.35 -10.00 64.62
CA GLU A 321 -65.61 -10.26 63.90
C GLU A 321 -66.35 -11.49 64.46
N GLU A 322 -65.62 -12.57 64.78
CA GLU A 322 -66.20 -13.77 65.41
C GLU A 322 -66.79 -13.46 66.80
N LYS A 323 -66.07 -12.69 67.62
CA LYS A 323 -66.59 -12.21 68.92
C LYS A 323 -67.84 -11.34 68.74
N LEU A 324 -67.84 -10.42 67.77
CA LEU A 324 -69.00 -9.58 67.47
C LEU A 324 -70.21 -10.41 67.01
N LYS A 325 -69.99 -11.44 66.19
CA LYS A 325 -71.03 -12.39 65.77
C LYS A 325 -71.61 -13.18 66.96
N ALA A 326 -70.76 -13.62 67.89
CA ALA A 326 -71.18 -14.28 69.12
C ALA A 326 -72.03 -13.35 69.99
N ASN A 327 -71.54 -12.14 70.28
CA ASN A 327 -72.29 -11.14 71.05
C ASN A 327 -73.64 -10.79 70.39
N LYS A 328 -73.69 -10.69 69.05
CA LYS A 328 -74.95 -10.45 68.32
C LYS A 328 -75.93 -11.63 68.44
N LYS A 329 -75.43 -12.87 68.57
CA LYS A 329 -76.28 -14.04 68.86
C LYS A 329 -76.85 -13.95 70.27
N ASP A 330 -76.01 -13.59 71.25
CA ASP A 330 -76.43 -13.46 72.66
C ASP A 330 -77.44 -12.32 72.83
N ILE A 331 -77.21 -11.16 72.21
CA ILE A 331 -78.17 -10.04 72.20
C ILE A 331 -79.52 -10.48 71.61
N ARG A 332 -79.53 -11.22 70.50
CA ARG A 332 -80.77 -11.76 69.93
C ARG A 332 -81.46 -12.73 70.90
N GLY A 333 -80.69 -13.57 71.59
CA GLY A 333 -81.23 -14.46 72.63
C GLY A 333 -81.85 -13.68 73.80
N LEU A 334 -81.20 -12.61 74.26
CA LEU A 334 -81.74 -11.72 75.29
C LEU A 334 -82.98 -10.97 74.81
N GLN A 335 -82.98 -10.45 73.58
CA GLN A 335 -84.15 -9.81 72.97
C GLN A 335 -85.35 -10.77 72.92
N PHE A 336 -85.11 -12.04 72.59
CA PHE A 336 -86.14 -13.07 72.61
C PHE A 336 -86.70 -13.31 74.02
N ARG A 337 -85.83 -13.45 75.04
CA ARG A 337 -86.26 -13.59 76.45
C ARG A 337 -87.02 -12.36 76.95
N VAL A 338 -86.60 -11.15 76.56
CA VAL A 338 -87.33 -9.92 76.90
C VAL A 338 -88.70 -9.91 76.25
N ALA A 339 -88.82 -10.33 74.98
CA ALA A 339 -90.11 -10.45 74.30
C ALA A 339 -91.02 -11.49 74.99
N GLU A 340 -90.47 -12.64 75.36
CA GLU A 340 -91.17 -13.69 76.13
C GLU A 340 -91.70 -13.16 77.47
N LEU A 341 -90.85 -12.48 78.25
CA LEU A 341 -91.24 -11.85 79.51
C LEU A 341 -92.30 -10.75 79.30
N MET A 342 -92.19 -9.96 78.23
CA MET A 342 -93.19 -8.93 77.90
C MET A 342 -94.55 -9.54 77.58
N ASP A 343 -94.58 -10.67 76.87
CA ASP A 343 -95.81 -11.39 76.58
C ASP A 343 -96.39 -12.05 77.84
N GLU A 344 -95.55 -12.59 78.74
CA GLU A 344 -95.98 -13.08 80.05
C GLU A 344 -96.58 -11.96 80.92
N VAL A 345 -95.96 -10.78 80.95
CA VAL A 345 -96.49 -9.60 81.64
C VAL A 345 -97.82 -9.14 81.03
N LYS A 346 -97.96 -9.13 79.70
CA LYS A 346 -99.25 -8.85 79.04
C LYS A 346 -100.30 -9.87 79.43
N GLU A 347 -99.95 -11.15 79.47
CA GLU A 347 -100.87 -12.21 79.87
C GLU A 347 -101.31 -12.04 81.33
N GLN A 348 -100.37 -11.74 82.24
CA GLN A 348 -100.70 -11.40 83.63
C GLN A 348 -101.60 -10.17 83.72
N LYS A 349 -101.31 -9.11 82.97
CA LYS A 349 -102.14 -7.91 82.91
C LYS A 349 -103.54 -8.23 82.37
N GLN A 350 -103.67 -9.09 81.38
CA GLN A 350 -104.95 -9.50 80.81
C GLN A 350 -105.72 -10.42 81.75
N ARG A 351 -105.04 -11.30 82.50
CA ARG A 351 -105.62 -12.06 83.61
C ARG A 351 -106.14 -11.12 84.71
N GLY A 352 -105.37 -10.08 85.05
CA GLY A 352 -105.80 -9.01 85.96
C GLY A 352 -107.00 -8.22 85.40
N HIS A 353 -106.98 -7.85 84.13
CA HIS A 353 -108.08 -7.13 83.49
C HIS A 353 -109.35 -7.99 83.39
N ASN A 354 -109.21 -9.29 83.11
CA ASN A 354 -110.30 -10.27 83.12
C ASN A 354 -110.86 -10.53 84.53
N ALA A 355 -110.01 -10.46 85.57
CA ALA A 355 -110.47 -10.48 86.96
C ALA A 355 -111.23 -9.18 87.31
N THR A 356 -110.75 -8.04 86.82
CA THR A 356 -111.38 -6.72 87.03
C THR A 356 -112.68 -6.58 86.20
N SER A 357 -112.73 -7.13 84.98
CA SER A 357 -113.93 -7.14 84.16
C SER A 357 -114.92 -8.22 84.58
N ARG A 358 -114.49 -9.33 85.21
CA ARG A 358 -115.40 -10.21 85.98
C ARG A 358 -115.98 -9.52 87.22
N ALA A 359 -115.29 -8.55 87.81
CA ALA A 359 -115.88 -7.72 88.87
C ALA A 359 -116.84 -6.65 88.31
N ALA A 360 -116.62 -6.14 87.08
CA ALA A 360 -117.48 -5.15 86.44
C ALA A 360 -118.68 -5.76 85.67
N SER A 361 -118.60 -7.03 85.23
CA SER A 361 -119.66 -7.71 84.47
C SER A 361 -120.76 -8.33 85.34
N THR A 362 -120.70 -8.13 86.66
CA THR A 362 -121.84 -8.29 87.58
C THR A 362 -122.75 -7.06 87.65
N SER A 363 -122.54 -6.02 86.83
CA SER A 363 -123.32 -4.77 86.92
C SER A 363 -123.78 -4.13 85.60
N ALA A 364 -123.72 -4.82 84.45
CA ALA A 364 -124.21 -4.20 83.21
C ALA A 364 -124.78 -5.20 82.21
N THR A 365 -125.87 -5.83 82.61
CA THR A 365 -126.95 -6.22 81.69
C THR A 365 -127.77 -4.95 81.43
N ILE A 366 -127.77 -4.39 80.22
CA ILE A 366 -128.85 -3.57 79.57
C ILE A 366 -128.27 -2.71 78.42
N ALA A 367 -128.97 -2.75 77.28
CA ALA A 367 -128.98 -1.86 76.10
C ALA A 367 -128.00 -2.19 74.94
N SER A 368 -128.48 -2.78 73.83
CA SER A 368 -129.15 -2.15 72.64
C SER A 368 -128.13 -1.48 71.68
N ALA A 369 -127.79 -2.05 70.52
CA ALA A 369 -128.53 -2.13 69.24
C ALA A 369 -128.49 -0.84 68.38
N THR A 370 -128.19 -1.05 67.08
CA THR A 370 -128.37 -0.19 65.88
C THR A 370 -127.31 0.89 65.58
N ALA A 371 -126.91 1.22 64.34
CA ALA A 371 -126.94 0.61 63.01
C ALA A 371 -126.18 1.56 62.04
N ALA A 372 -125.49 1.00 61.03
CA ALA A 372 -125.27 1.48 59.63
C ALA A 372 -124.73 2.93 59.37
N SER A 373 -124.01 3.30 58.31
CA SER A 373 -123.56 2.67 57.06
C SER A 373 -122.62 3.64 56.30
N ALA A 374 -122.01 3.14 55.22
CA ALA A 374 -121.51 3.85 54.03
C ALA A 374 -120.13 4.54 54.13
N THR A 375 -119.20 4.52 53.15
CA THR A 375 -119.15 4.01 51.76
C THR A 375 -117.71 4.23 51.21
N THR A 376 -117.29 3.40 50.22
CA THR A 376 -116.43 3.70 49.03
C THR A 376 -114.96 4.20 49.24
N GLU A 377 -113.91 3.86 48.48
CA GLU A 377 -113.75 3.37 47.10
C GLU A 377 -112.26 3.07 46.80
N SER A 378 -112.00 2.16 45.83
CA SER A 378 -110.93 2.18 44.79
C SER A 378 -109.43 2.12 45.16
N ALA A 379 -108.51 1.45 44.43
CA ALA A 379 -108.53 0.61 43.22
C ALA A 379 -107.13 -0.03 42.98
N THR A 380 -107.09 -1.21 42.34
CA THR A 380 -106.14 -1.73 41.29
C THR A 380 -104.60 -1.75 41.55
N THR A 381 -103.76 -2.74 41.18
CA THR A 381 -103.79 -3.79 40.14
C THR A 381 -102.57 -4.74 40.33
N ALA A 382 -102.73 -6.04 39.99
CA ALA A 382 -101.79 -6.98 39.28
C ALA A 382 -100.30 -7.12 39.75
N SER A 383 -99.51 -8.17 39.48
CA SER A 383 -99.60 -9.55 39.02
C SER A 383 -98.13 -10.03 38.87
N ALA A 384 -97.85 -11.28 39.24
CA ALA A 384 -96.82 -12.17 38.68
C ALA A 384 -95.28 -11.89 38.80
N LYS A 385 -94.61 -12.99 39.22
CA LYS A 385 -93.29 -13.54 38.81
C LYS A 385 -91.98 -13.02 39.44
N GLN A 386 -91.30 -13.97 40.09
CA GLN A 386 -89.83 -14.11 40.24
C GLN A 386 -89.07 -13.98 38.89
N PRO A 387 -87.71 -13.90 38.80
CA PRO A 387 -86.68 -14.27 39.81
C PRO A 387 -85.43 -13.35 39.89
N PHE A 388 -84.46 -13.82 40.67
CA PHE A 388 -83.02 -13.75 40.41
C PHE A 388 -82.20 -12.52 40.80
N ILE A 389 -81.05 -12.88 41.38
CA ILE A 389 -79.93 -12.10 41.88
C ILE A 389 -79.20 -11.45 40.70
N ALA A 390 -79.00 -10.13 40.74
CA ALA A 390 -78.03 -9.43 39.90
C ALA A 390 -77.06 -8.64 40.78
N GLN A 391 -75.78 -8.89 40.53
CA GLN A 391 -74.61 -8.24 41.12
C GLN A 391 -74.60 -6.74 40.82
N HIS A 392 -74.21 -5.94 41.81
CA HIS A 392 -73.74 -4.57 41.59
C HIS A 392 -72.22 -4.57 41.74
N GLN A 393 -71.51 -4.60 40.61
CA GLN A 393 -70.09 -4.29 40.52
C GLN A 393 -69.90 -2.92 39.86
N GLN A 394 -68.99 -2.16 40.46
CA GLN A 394 -67.93 -1.35 39.84
C GLN A 394 -68.33 -0.35 38.73
N GLY A 395 -68.23 0.94 39.08
CA GLY A 395 -68.08 2.02 38.13
C GLY A 395 -66.68 1.99 37.50
N THR A 396 -66.64 1.90 36.18
CA THR A 396 -65.45 2.03 35.34
C THR A 396 -65.38 3.44 34.73
N SER A 397 -64.17 3.97 34.70
CA SER A 397 -63.71 5.09 33.87
C SER A 397 -62.45 4.61 33.12
N PRO A 398 -62.04 5.27 32.02
CA PRO A 398 -61.77 4.59 30.76
C PRO A 398 -60.37 4.00 30.66
N SER A 399 -60.30 2.73 30.28
CA SER A 399 -59.09 2.09 29.76
C SER A 399 -59.29 1.72 28.30
N SER A 400 -58.43 2.28 27.46
CA SER A 400 -58.10 1.86 26.10
C SER A 400 -57.81 0.36 26.01
N SER A 401 -58.54 -0.36 25.15
CA SER A 401 -58.26 -1.74 24.79
C SER A 401 -57.91 -1.84 23.30
N THR A 402 -56.66 -2.16 23.01
CA THR A 402 -56.21 -2.74 21.74
C THR A 402 -56.36 -4.26 21.86
N SER A 403 -57.19 -4.84 20.99
CA SER A 403 -57.66 -6.22 21.05
C SER A 403 -56.63 -7.21 20.49
N SER A 404 -56.28 -8.22 21.27
CA SER A 404 -55.73 -9.49 20.80
C SER A 404 -56.87 -10.36 20.26
N GLN A 405 -56.76 -10.80 19.00
CA GLN A 405 -57.57 -11.89 18.45
C GLN A 405 -56.72 -13.14 18.25
N VAL A 406 -57.32 -14.28 18.60
CA VAL A 406 -56.85 -15.65 18.40
C VAL A 406 -57.11 -16.05 16.94
N TYR A 407 -56.08 -16.53 16.25
CA TYR A 407 -56.15 -17.04 14.88
C TYR A 407 -56.43 -18.55 14.83
N PRO A 408 -57.19 -19.04 13.82
CA PRO A 408 -57.37 -20.45 13.54
C PRO A 408 -56.28 -21.01 12.61
N SER A 409 -56.13 -22.33 12.66
CA SER A 409 -55.18 -23.12 11.88
C SER A 409 -55.62 -23.36 10.43
N SER A 410 -54.60 -23.32 9.55
CA SER A 410 -54.39 -24.15 8.35
C SER A 410 -54.97 -23.73 6.97
N THR A 411 -54.03 -23.77 6.02
CA THR A 411 -54.08 -24.03 4.55
C THR A 411 -54.52 -22.96 3.54
N GLY A 412 -53.57 -22.58 2.66
CA GLY A 412 -53.79 -21.94 1.35
C GLY A 412 -53.22 -20.52 1.22
N SER A 413 -51.91 -20.31 1.05
CA SER A 413 -51.19 -20.25 -0.24
C SER A 413 -51.65 -19.13 -1.19
N SER A 414 -50.80 -18.10 -1.31
CA SER A 414 -50.54 -17.24 -2.48
C SER A 414 -50.45 -15.75 -2.09
N LEU A 415 -49.40 -15.07 -2.57
CA LEU A 415 -49.19 -13.60 -2.58
C LEU A 415 -48.47 -12.87 -1.42
N ALA A 416 -47.67 -13.53 -0.58
CA ALA A 416 -46.78 -12.83 0.38
C ALA A 416 -45.34 -13.37 0.42
N LYS A 417 -44.81 -13.80 -0.74
CA LYS A 417 -43.55 -14.55 -0.84
C LYS A 417 -42.44 -13.82 -1.63
N LEU A 418 -42.24 -12.52 -1.37
CA LEU A 418 -41.17 -11.77 -2.06
C LEU A 418 -40.19 -10.98 -1.19
N TYR A 419 -40.44 -10.70 0.10
CA TYR A 419 -39.50 -9.84 0.87
C TYR A 419 -39.33 -10.15 2.36
N GLY A 420 -39.49 -11.40 2.80
CA GLY A 420 -39.46 -11.69 4.23
C GLY A 420 -38.76 -12.98 4.63
N SER A 421 -37.54 -12.84 5.13
CA SER A 421 -36.96 -13.68 6.19
C SER A 421 -36.43 -15.08 5.81
N GLN A 422 -35.18 -15.09 5.33
CA GLN A 422 -34.27 -16.23 5.48
C GLN A 422 -32.84 -15.72 5.67
N PHE A 423 -32.58 -15.04 6.78
CA PHE A 423 -31.22 -14.55 7.13
C PHE A 423 -30.49 -15.57 8.00
N GLY A 424 -30.09 -16.68 7.36
CA GLY A 424 -28.81 -17.31 7.72
C GLY A 424 -27.68 -16.36 7.29
N ILE A 425 -26.56 -16.39 8.03
CA ILE A 425 -25.26 -15.73 7.80
C ILE A 425 -25.07 -15.34 6.32
N GLY A 426 -25.68 -14.23 5.94
CA GLY A 426 -25.79 -13.79 4.56
C GLY A 426 -24.67 -12.82 4.33
N HIS A 427 -23.85 -13.08 3.32
CA HIS A 427 -22.93 -12.11 2.75
C HIS A 427 -23.64 -10.76 2.70
N ARG A 428 -23.19 -9.81 3.53
CA ARG A 428 -23.62 -8.41 3.42
C ARG A 428 -23.16 -7.97 2.05
N GLN A 429 -24.09 -7.97 1.10
CA GLN A 429 -23.84 -7.45 -0.23
C GLN A 429 -23.29 -6.03 -0.04
N GLY A 430 -22.08 -5.81 -0.55
CA GLY A 430 -21.47 -4.50 -0.50
C GLY A 430 -22.36 -3.48 -1.23
N PRO A 431 -22.18 -2.18 -0.99
CA PRO A 431 -22.90 -1.13 -1.70
C PRO A 431 -22.87 -1.32 -3.23
N GLU A 432 -21.80 -1.93 -3.75
CA GLU A 432 -21.57 -2.20 -5.17
C GLU A 432 -22.60 -3.13 -5.82
N GLU A 433 -23.24 -4.01 -5.04
CA GLU A 433 -24.22 -4.98 -5.54
C GLU A 433 -25.66 -4.47 -5.46
N LEU A 434 -25.90 -3.30 -4.85
CA LEU A 434 -27.25 -2.76 -4.67
C LEU A 434 -27.67 -1.89 -5.86
N PRO A 435 -28.83 -2.16 -6.48
CA PRO A 435 -29.36 -1.29 -7.54
C PRO A 435 -29.66 0.10 -6.97
N GLY A 436 -29.10 1.14 -7.59
CA GLY A 436 -29.23 2.53 -7.15
C GLY A 436 -28.09 3.05 -6.27
N ALA A 437 -27.06 2.24 -6.01
CA ALA A 437 -25.85 2.72 -5.37
C ALA A 437 -25.18 3.82 -6.23
N TRP A 438 -24.50 4.75 -5.59
CA TRP A 438 -23.89 5.88 -6.29
C TRP A 438 -22.43 6.08 -5.88
N THR A 439 -21.58 6.33 -6.86
CA THR A 439 -20.15 6.59 -6.66
C THR A 439 -19.94 8.04 -6.27
N CYS A 440 -19.25 8.28 -5.16
CA CYS A 440 -18.91 9.65 -4.75
C CYS A 440 -17.96 10.29 -5.76
N PRO A 441 -18.27 11.48 -6.33
CA PRO A 441 -17.41 12.13 -7.31
C PRO A 441 -16.08 12.63 -6.72
N ASP A 442 -16.02 12.83 -5.40
CA ASP A 442 -14.84 13.38 -4.71
C ASP A 442 -13.83 12.29 -4.31
N CYS A 443 -14.30 11.19 -3.71
CA CYS A 443 -13.44 10.13 -3.18
C CYS A 443 -13.61 8.76 -3.85
N THR A 444 -14.48 8.63 -4.86
CA THR A 444 -14.77 7.39 -5.61
C THR A 444 -15.39 6.24 -4.81
N TYR A 445 -15.71 6.43 -3.53
CA TYR A 445 -16.39 5.42 -2.71
C TYR A 445 -17.85 5.21 -3.16
N ILE A 446 -18.29 3.96 -3.26
CA ILE A 446 -19.67 3.60 -3.64
C ILE A 446 -20.54 3.60 -2.39
N ASN A 447 -21.51 4.51 -2.34
CA ASN A 447 -22.43 4.68 -1.22
C ASN A 447 -23.75 3.94 -1.44
N TYR A 448 -24.45 3.65 -0.33
CA TYR A 448 -25.78 3.06 -0.37
C TYR A 448 -26.82 3.99 -1.05
N PRO A 449 -27.84 3.43 -1.73
CA PRO A 449 -28.83 4.21 -2.50
C PRO A 449 -29.60 5.25 -1.68
N ASP A 450 -29.84 4.98 -0.40
CA ASP A 450 -30.58 5.81 0.54
C ASP A 450 -29.76 6.94 1.17
N ARG A 451 -28.42 6.93 0.99
CA ARG A 451 -27.53 7.95 1.52
C ARG A 451 -27.48 9.16 0.61
N THR A 452 -27.66 10.34 1.20
CA THR A 452 -27.47 11.65 0.54
C THR A 452 -26.09 12.25 0.82
N VAL A 453 -25.28 11.62 1.67
CA VAL A 453 -23.94 12.07 2.08
C VAL A 453 -22.98 10.89 2.01
N CYS A 454 -21.77 11.11 1.49
CA CYS A 454 -20.77 10.06 1.40
C CYS A 454 -20.23 9.64 2.78
N ASP A 455 -20.19 8.33 3.04
CA ASP A 455 -19.74 7.77 4.33
C ASP A 455 -18.23 7.98 4.60
N ILE A 456 -17.41 8.21 3.55
CA ILE A 456 -15.96 8.40 3.69
C ILE A 456 -15.55 9.87 3.80
N CYS A 457 -16.02 10.73 2.89
CA CYS A 457 -15.56 12.12 2.79
C CYS A 457 -16.61 13.17 3.19
N GLY A 458 -17.88 12.79 3.36
CA GLY A 458 -18.95 13.73 3.70
C GLY A 458 -19.50 14.55 2.53
N TYR A 459 -19.12 14.25 1.27
CA TYR A 459 -19.69 14.90 0.08
C TYR A 459 -21.22 14.73 0.05
N LYS A 460 -21.95 15.84 -0.10
CA LYS A 460 -23.43 15.84 -0.15
C LYS A 460 -23.89 15.71 -1.60
N LYS A 461 -24.61 14.63 -1.90
CA LYS A 461 -25.24 14.42 -3.21
C LYS A 461 -26.27 15.52 -3.44
N THR A 462 -26.09 16.31 -4.48
CA THR A 462 -27.06 17.35 -4.84
C THR A 462 -28.24 16.71 -5.58
N PHE A 463 -29.40 17.34 -5.55
CA PHE A 463 -30.58 16.80 -6.24
C PHE A 463 -30.38 16.69 -7.75
N ASP A 464 -29.54 17.56 -8.32
CA ASP A 464 -29.20 17.54 -9.74
C ASP A 464 -28.49 16.23 -10.14
N ASP A 465 -27.65 15.67 -9.25
CA ASP A 465 -26.98 14.37 -9.44
C ASP A 465 -27.94 13.16 -9.42
N LEU A 466 -29.15 13.31 -8.88
CA LEU A 466 -30.18 12.25 -8.86
C LEU A 466 -30.93 12.14 -10.18
N THR A 467 -30.91 13.19 -11.00
CA THR A 467 -31.68 13.28 -12.24
C THR A 467 -30.88 12.90 -13.50
N GLY A 468 -29.68 12.32 -13.32
CA GLY A 468 -28.80 11.81 -14.38
C GLY A 468 -29.36 10.67 -15.24
N PHE A 469 -30.68 10.58 -15.40
CA PHE A 469 -31.39 9.76 -16.38
C PHE A 469 -31.48 10.43 -17.76
N SER A 470 -30.81 11.55 -17.97
CA SER A 470 -30.81 12.30 -19.24
C SER A 470 -29.41 12.43 -19.84
N ASP A 471 -28.70 11.32 -20.02
CA ASP A 471 -27.82 11.18 -21.19
C ASP A 471 -27.34 9.73 -21.35
N VAL A 472 -28.05 8.97 -22.18
CA VAL A 472 -27.41 7.87 -22.94
C VAL A 472 -26.57 8.53 -24.05
N GLY A 473 -25.55 9.27 -23.61
CA GLY A 473 -24.56 9.91 -24.45
C GLY A 473 -23.64 8.86 -25.04
N GLU A 474 -23.97 8.47 -26.26
CA GLU A 474 -23.03 8.25 -27.37
C GLU A 474 -21.57 7.95 -26.95
N LEU A 475 -21.22 6.66 -27.03
CA LEU A 475 -19.87 6.12 -26.90
C LEU A 475 -18.87 6.92 -27.74
N HIS A 476 -18.23 7.91 -27.13
CA HIS A 476 -17.05 8.54 -27.69
C HIS A 476 -15.88 7.56 -27.59
N SER A 477 -15.63 6.90 -28.72
CA SER A 477 -14.40 6.16 -29.01
C SER A 477 -13.19 7.05 -28.76
N ARG A 478 -12.50 6.84 -27.64
CA ARG A 478 -11.16 7.39 -27.40
C ARG A 478 -10.13 6.56 -28.18
N GLY A 479 -9.81 7.01 -29.38
CA GLY A 479 -8.60 6.66 -30.10
C GLY A 479 -8.11 7.86 -30.92
N PRO A 480 -6.97 8.50 -30.59
CA PRO A 480 -6.47 9.60 -31.39
C PRO A 480 -5.80 9.05 -32.66
N SER A 481 -6.43 9.32 -33.80
CA SER A 481 -5.86 9.15 -35.13
C SER A 481 -4.79 10.24 -35.34
N ILE A 482 -3.54 9.80 -35.38
CA ILE A 482 -2.39 10.57 -35.84
C ILE A 482 -2.41 10.53 -37.36
N PHE A 483 -2.82 11.62 -38.03
CA PHE A 483 -2.36 11.96 -39.38
C PHE A 483 -2.60 13.46 -39.69
N GLY A 484 -1.49 14.21 -39.66
CA GLY A 484 -1.05 15.10 -40.75
C GLY A 484 -1.94 16.26 -41.21
N GLN A 485 -1.50 17.47 -40.86
CA GLN A 485 -1.47 18.74 -41.65
C GLN A 485 -1.22 19.85 -40.61
N GLY A 486 -0.39 20.86 -40.75
CA GLY A 486 0.44 21.36 -41.84
C GLY A 486 1.19 22.57 -41.27
N LEU A 487 2.39 22.80 -41.80
CA LEU A 487 3.30 23.89 -41.49
C LEU A 487 2.67 25.27 -41.69
N THR A 488 2.75 26.16 -40.70
CA THR A 488 2.94 27.61 -40.93
C THR A 488 3.71 28.22 -39.75
N LEU A 489 4.87 28.82 -40.07
CA LEU A 489 5.61 29.77 -39.22
C LEU A 489 4.72 30.93 -38.76
N PRO A 490 5.05 31.57 -37.63
CA PRO A 490 4.83 33.00 -37.48
C PRO A 490 6.17 33.75 -37.49
N ASP A 491 6.26 34.66 -38.44
CA ASP A 491 7.19 35.77 -38.48
C ASP A 491 6.94 36.78 -37.33
N SER A 492 8.04 37.29 -36.79
CA SER A 492 8.27 38.65 -36.28
C SER A 492 7.11 39.41 -35.60
N VAL A 493 7.24 39.70 -34.30
CA VAL A 493 6.93 41.05 -33.78
C VAL A 493 7.72 41.36 -32.48
N SER A 494 8.31 42.56 -32.48
CA SER A 494 8.50 43.51 -31.38
C SER A 494 9.36 43.18 -30.15
N GLU A 495 10.52 43.84 -30.13
CA GLU A 495 11.07 44.65 -29.04
C GLU A 495 10.11 44.93 -27.88
N VAL A 496 10.56 44.58 -26.66
CA VAL A 496 10.15 45.25 -25.42
C VAL A 496 11.41 45.44 -24.58
N GLU A 497 11.91 46.68 -24.59
CA GLU A 497 12.75 47.22 -23.53
C GLU A 497 11.93 47.31 -22.24
N ILE A 498 12.39 46.69 -21.15
CA ILE A 498 12.09 47.17 -19.80
C ILE A 498 13.41 47.15 -19.02
N ASP A 499 13.96 48.35 -18.90
CA ASP A 499 14.93 48.73 -17.90
C ASP A 499 14.20 49.09 -16.59
N SER A 500 14.93 49.08 -15.47
CA SER A 500 14.57 49.44 -14.07
C SER A 500 14.59 48.24 -13.09
N SER A 501 15.67 48.08 -12.31
CA SER A 501 16.04 48.89 -11.14
C SER A 501 15.01 48.82 -10.02
N MET A 502 15.31 48.04 -8.98
CA MET A 502 15.10 48.48 -7.59
C MET A 502 15.94 47.65 -6.62
N ASP A 503 17.05 48.25 -6.20
CA ASP A 503 17.58 48.13 -4.85
C ASP A 503 16.49 48.48 -3.83
N SER A 504 16.37 47.69 -2.76
CA SER A 504 15.88 48.14 -1.45
C SER A 504 16.16 47.09 -0.37
N THR A 505 17.34 47.23 0.23
CA THR A 505 17.61 47.14 1.67
C THR A 505 16.38 47.01 2.59
N ILE A 506 16.31 45.93 3.38
CA ILE A 506 15.68 45.95 4.70
C ILE A 506 16.65 45.32 5.71
N SER A 507 17.33 46.20 6.44
CA SER A 507 17.89 45.96 7.78
C SER A 507 16.84 46.33 8.84
N PHE A 508 17.04 45.84 10.07
CA PHE A 508 16.29 46.02 11.35
C PHE A 508 15.56 44.73 11.79
N LEU A 509 15.63 44.21 13.02
CA LEU A 509 16.15 44.70 14.30
C LEU A 509 16.44 43.50 15.22
N GLN A 510 17.61 43.50 15.87
CA GLN A 510 17.75 43.00 17.25
C GLN A 510 17.05 43.96 18.21
N ILE A 511 16.49 43.40 19.29
CA ILE A 511 16.15 43.93 20.64
C ILE A 511 15.14 42.90 21.17
N LYS A 512 15.26 42.24 22.33
CA LYS A 512 16.00 42.48 23.58
C LYS A 512 16.19 41.14 24.29
#